data_AF-A0A0Q3EF10-F1
#
_entry.id   AF-A0A0Q3EF10-F1
#
_cell.length_a   1.000
_cell.length_b   1.000
_cell.length_c   1.000
_cell.angle_alpha   90.00
_cell.angle_beta   90.00
_cell.angle_gamma   90.00
#
_symmetry.space_group_name_H-M   'P 1'
#
loop_
_entity.id
_entity.type
_entity.pdbx_description
1 polymer ?
#
loop_
_entity_poly.entity_id
_entity_poly.type
_entity_poly.pdbx_seq_one_letter_code
_entity_poly.pdbx_strand_id
1 'polypeptide(L)'
;MKKPLECAFCSEQESVRRLFFDCVVAKHMWFDVALLFQISIHDFESLARHWIRHKTMAVFNLVPAAVLWGLWKCCNDIVFNNVLWINIKHVWGHVLRNIKGWMTLLAEPAWEQLALELAKILELIRRPLLLQ
;
A
#
# COMPACT_ATOMS: atom_id res chain seq x y z
N MET A 1 -19.35 -17.84 2.93
CA MET A 1 -18.87 -17.16 4.16
C MET A 1 -19.31 -15.70 4.09
N LYS A 2 -19.84 -15.12 5.18
CA LYS A 2 -20.22 -13.70 5.23
C LYS A 2 -19.01 -12.85 5.63
N LYS A 3 -18.83 -11.67 5.01
CA LYS A 3 -17.77 -10.73 5.39
C LYS A 3 -17.99 -10.26 6.85
N PRO A 4 -16.97 -10.27 7.72
CA PRO A 4 -17.05 -9.69 9.06
C PRO A 4 -17.40 -8.20 9.04
N LEU A 5 -18.04 -7.73 10.11
CA LEU A 5 -18.32 -6.30 10.31
C LEU A 5 -17.08 -5.53 10.79
N GLU A 6 -16.07 -6.26 11.28
CA GLU A 6 -14.83 -5.71 11.82
C GLU A 6 -13.70 -5.75 10.78
N CYS A 7 -12.77 -4.81 10.93
CA CYS A 7 -11.60 -4.70 10.11
C CYS A 7 -10.65 -5.86 10.40
N ALA A 8 -10.22 -6.55 9.34
CA ALA A 8 -9.33 -7.70 9.42
C ALA A 8 -7.96 -7.39 10.06
N PHE A 9 -7.61 -6.11 10.20
CA PHE A 9 -6.32 -5.66 10.70
C PHE A 9 -6.34 -5.12 12.13
N CYS A 10 -7.43 -4.48 12.55
CA CYS A 10 -7.50 -3.75 13.83
C CYS A 10 -8.77 -4.02 14.64
N SER A 11 -9.66 -4.90 14.16
CA SER A 11 -10.91 -5.29 14.85
C SER A 11 -11.91 -4.16 15.13
N GLU A 12 -11.70 -2.95 14.60
CA GLU A 12 -12.69 -1.86 14.62
C GLU A 12 -13.74 -2.05 13.53
N GLN A 13 -14.85 -1.29 13.57
CA GLN A 13 -15.87 -1.33 12.51
C GLN A 13 -15.26 -1.06 11.12
N GLU A 14 -15.43 -2.02 10.22
CA GLU A 14 -14.91 -1.95 8.87
C GLU A 14 -15.68 -0.93 8.04
N SER A 15 -14.95 -0.11 7.28
CA SER A 15 -15.49 0.69 6.19
C SER A 15 -14.47 0.76 5.06
N VAL A 16 -14.90 1.17 3.86
CA VAL A 16 -13.97 1.40 2.74
C VAL A 16 -12.88 2.38 3.15
N ARG A 17 -13.25 3.49 3.79
CA ARG A 17 -12.29 4.48 4.29
C ARG A 17 -11.35 3.89 5.34
N ARG A 18 -11.85 3.04 6.25
CA ARG A 18 -11.01 2.37 7.26
C ARG A 18 -9.98 1.47 6.61
N LEU A 19 -10.41 0.58 5.72
CA LEU A 19 -9.54 -0.37 5.02
C LEU A 19 -8.40 0.34 4.29
N PHE A 20 -8.70 1.45 3.63
CA PHE A 20 -7.74 2.14 2.77
C PHE A 20 -6.96 3.25 3.46
N PHE A 21 -7.44 3.89 4.53
CA PHE A 21 -6.79 5.08 5.09
C PHE A 21 -6.80 5.16 6.61
N ASP A 22 -7.89 4.79 7.29
CA ASP A 22 -7.98 5.09 8.72
C ASP A 22 -7.45 3.99 9.65
N CYS A 23 -7.43 2.74 9.19
CA CYS A 23 -6.90 1.60 9.94
C CYS A 23 -5.41 1.82 10.26
N VAL A 24 -4.94 1.36 11.42
CA VAL A 24 -3.54 1.46 11.84
C VAL A 24 -2.56 0.92 10.79
N VAL A 25 -2.91 -0.19 10.14
CA VAL A 25 -2.09 -0.78 9.06
C VAL A 25 -2.08 0.14 7.84
N ALA A 26 -3.24 0.64 7.42
CA ALA A 26 -3.33 1.56 6.28
C ALA A 26 -2.56 2.86 6.53
N LYS A 27 -2.69 3.45 7.72
CA LYS A 27 -1.94 4.64 8.14
C LYS A 27 -0.44 4.42 8.06
N HIS A 28 0.04 3.27 8.54
CA HIS A 28 1.47 2.96 8.47
C HIS A 28 1.96 2.77 7.03
N MET A 29 1.18 2.11 6.17
CA MET A 29 1.50 2.00 4.74
C MET A 29 1.60 3.39 4.09
N TRP A 30 0.69 4.31 4.40
CA TRP A 30 0.74 5.68 3.87
C TRP A 30 1.87 6.51 4.46
N PHE A 31 2.24 6.27 5.72
CA PHE A 31 3.42 6.88 6.33
C PHE A 31 4.70 6.49 5.59
N ASP A 32 4.87 5.20 5.26
CA ASP A 32 6.01 4.74 4.48
C ASP A 32 6.04 5.35 3.07
N VAL A 33 4.88 5.42 2.39
CA VAL A 33 4.75 6.08 1.08
C VAL A 33 5.07 7.58 1.17
N ALA A 34 4.62 8.24 2.25
CA ALA A 34 4.92 9.64 2.52
C ALA A 34 6.42 9.88 2.68
N LEU A 35 7.13 9.00 3.38
CA LEU A 35 8.59 9.06 3.53
C LEU A 35 9.32 8.88 2.19
N LEU A 36 8.84 7.97 1.35
CA LEU A 36 9.46 7.67 0.05
C LEU A 36 9.36 8.85 -0.92
N PHE A 37 8.17 9.43 -1.03
CA PHE A 37 7.88 10.45 -2.04
C PHE A 37 7.83 11.88 -1.50
N GLN A 38 8.02 12.07 -0.19
CA GLN A 38 7.91 13.38 0.49
C GLN A 38 6.54 14.04 0.24
N ILE A 39 5.48 13.26 0.37
CA ILE A 39 4.07 13.67 0.18
C ILE A 39 3.22 13.34 1.41
N SER A 40 2.00 13.85 1.45
CA SER A 40 0.99 13.42 2.43
C SER A 40 -0.24 12.87 1.71
N ILE A 41 -0.66 11.67 2.13
CA ILE A 41 -1.87 10.99 1.66
C ILE A 41 -2.69 10.59 2.89
N HIS A 42 -3.96 11.01 2.95
CA HIS A 42 -4.85 10.78 4.09
C HIS A 42 -6.24 10.29 3.68
N ASP A 43 -6.57 10.37 2.39
CA ASP A 43 -7.85 9.93 1.83
C ASP A 43 -7.75 9.81 0.30
N PHE A 44 -8.87 9.44 -0.33
CA PHE A 44 -8.96 9.33 -1.78
C PHE A 44 -8.74 10.67 -2.50
N GLU A 45 -9.19 11.79 -1.93
CA GLU A 45 -9.06 13.10 -2.58
C GLU A 45 -7.60 13.55 -2.61
N SER A 46 -6.90 13.46 -1.48
CA SER A 46 -5.47 13.78 -1.38
C SER A 46 -4.64 12.91 -2.31
N LEU A 47 -4.92 11.61 -2.39
CA LEU A 47 -4.28 10.71 -3.35
C LEU A 47 -4.55 11.13 -4.80
N ALA A 48 -5.81 11.37 -5.15
CA ALA A 48 -6.20 11.75 -6.51
C ALA A 48 -5.55 13.07 -6.94
N ARG A 49 -5.46 14.06 -6.05
CA ARG A 49 -4.75 15.33 -6.32
C ARG A 49 -3.30 15.08 -6.71
N HIS A 50 -2.61 14.17 -6.03
CA HIS A 50 -1.23 13.84 -6.37
C HIS A 50 -1.12 13.12 -7.71
N TRP A 51 -2.02 12.17 -8.02
CA TRP A 51 -2.05 11.52 -9.34
C TRP A 51 -2.25 12.52 -10.49
N ILE A 52 -3.14 13.50 -10.30
CA ILE A 52 -3.37 14.56 -11.30
C ILE A 52 -2.12 15.44 -11.44
N ARG A 53 -1.51 15.86 -10.31
CA ARG A 53 -0.32 16.72 -10.30
C ARG A 53 0.90 16.03 -10.92
N HIS A 54 1.07 14.74 -10.67
CA HIS A 54 2.22 13.93 -11.07
C HIS A 54 1.90 12.96 -12.21
N LYS A 55 0.99 13.32 -13.11
CA LYS A 55 0.49 12.44 -14.19
C LYS A 55 1.58 11.79 -15.06
N THR A 56 2.75 12.41 -15.17
CA THR A 56 3.90 11.89 -15.93
C THR A 56 4.87 11.04 -15.10
N MET A 57 4.76 11.04 -13.77
CA MET A 57 5.61 10.25 -12.88
C MET A 57 4.99 8.87 -12.67
N ALA A 58 5.26 7.95 -13.60
CA ALA A 58 4.64 6.64 -13.63
C ALA A 58 4.88 5.82 -12.33
N VAL A 59 6.08 5.93 -11.74
CA VAL A 59 6.42 5.28 -10.45
C VAL A 59 5.56 5.80 -9.30
N PHE A 60 5.35 7.12 -9.27
CA PHE A 60 4.54 7.78 -8.24
C PHE A 60 3.07 7.36 -8.32
N ASN A 61 2.56 7.05 -9.51
CA ASN A 61 1.19 6.56 -9.65
C ASN A 61 1.10 5.06 -9.32
N LEU A 62 2.14 4.29 -9.67
CA LEU A 62 2.18 2.84 -9.49
C LEU A 62 2.20 2.42 -8.02
N VAL A 63 3.06 3.03 -7.19
CA VAL A 63 3.25 2.59 -5.80
C VAL A 63 1.98 2.78 -4.95
N PRO A 64 1.33 3.95 -4.91
CA PRO A 64 0.06 4.13 -4.21
C PRO A 64 -1.06 3.21 -4.71
N ALA A 65 -1.13 2.97 -6.04
CA ALA A 65 -2.09 2.01 -6.59
C ALA A 65 -1.81 0.58 -6.09
N ALA A 66 -0.53 0.20 -6.00
CA ALA A 66 -0.12 -1.10 -5.50
C ALA A 66 -0.41 -1.26 -4.00
N VAL A 67 -0.29 -0.17 -3.21
CA VAL A 67 -0.67 -0.10 -1.79
C VAL A 67 -2.17 -0.31 -1.62
N LEU A 68 -3.00 0.42 -2.35
CA LEU A 68 -4.46 0.22 -2.32
C LEU A 68 -4.81 -1.25 -2.64
N TRP A 69 -4.29 -1.78 -3.74
CA TRP A 69 -4.56 -3.17 -4.11
C TRP A 69 -4.02 -4.18 -3.10
N GLY A 70 -2.84 -3.91 -2.52
CA GLY A 70 -2.22 -4.74 -1.48
C GLY A 70 -3.05 -4.81 -0.20
N LEU A 71 -3.55 -3.67 0.29
CA LEU A 71 -4.45 -3.59 1.45
C LEU A 71 -5.73 -4.39 1.21
N TRP A 72 -6.39 -4.14 0.08
CA TRP A 72 -7.62 -4.84 -0.29
C TRP A 72 -7.40 -6.35 -0.41
N LYS A 73 -6.34 -6.78 -1.10
CA LYS A 73 -6.03 -8.19 -1.32
C LYS A 73 -5.70 -8.90 0.00
N CYS A 74 -4.89 -8.28 0.84
CA CYS A 74 -4.53 -8.86 2.14
C CYS A 74 -5.77 -9.01 3.05
N CYS A 75 -6.66 -8.02 3.09
CA CYS A 75 -7.93 -8.13 3.82
C CYS A 75 -8.79 -9.28 3.29
N ASN A 76 -8.93 -9.41 1.96
CA ASN A 76 -9.69 -10.51 1.37
C ASN A 76 -9.05 -11.88 1.63
N ASP A 77 -7.74 -11.98 1.64
CA ASP A 77 -7.04 -13.22 1.95
C ASP A 77 -7.31 -13.66 3.40
N ILE A 78 -7.33 -12.71 4.35
CA ILE A 78 -7.68 -12.98 5.75
C ILE A 78 -9.15 -13.41 5.86
N VAL A 79 -10.05 -12.67 5.22
CA VAL A 79 -11.50 -12.86 5.37
C VAL A 79 -12.01 -14.09 4.62
N PHE A 80 -11.49 -14.40 3.44
CA PHE A 80 -12.07 -15.41 2.55
C PHE A 80 -11.16 -16.61 2.30
N ASN A 81 -9.84 -16.47 2.49
CA ASN A 81 -8.85 -17.51 2.18
C ASN A 81 -8.17 -18.10 3.43
N ASN A 82 -8.69 -17.84 4.63
CA ASN A 82 -8.15 -18.32 5.91
C ASN A 82 -6.67 -17.97 6.13
N VAL A 83 -6.20 -16.85 5.58
CA VAL A 83 -4.84 -16.38 5.81
C VAL A 83 -4.74 -15.75 7.19
N LEU A 84 -3.78 -16.19 8.00
CA LEU A 84 -3.51 -15.58 9.28
C LEU A 84 -2.86 -14.20 9.10
N TRP A 85 -3.41 -13.20 9.78
CA TRP A 85 -2.76 -11.91 9.94
C TRP A 85 -1.58 -12.04 10.91
N ILE A 86 -0.38 -11.68 10.45
CA ILE A 86 0.85 -11.75 11.27
C ILE A 86 1.38 -10.35 11.52
N ASN A 87 1.68 -9.60 10.45
CA ASN A 87 2.15 -8.23 10.51
C ASN A 87 2.07 -7.55 9.15
N ILE A 88 2.36 -6.25 9.12
CA ILE A 88 2.30 -5.40 7.92
C ILE A 88 3.18 -5.85 6.75
N LYS A 89 4.20 -6.70 6.98
CA LYS A 89 5.02 -7.24 5.88
C LYS A 89 4.20 -8.13 4.94
N HIS A 90 3.08 -8.69 5.38
CA HIS A 90 2.14 -9.36 4.48
C HIS A 90 1.58 -8.40 3.43
N VAL A 91 1.13 -7.20 3.84
CA VAL A 91 0.64 -6.17 2.91
C VAL A 91 1.74 -5.78 1.94
N TRP A 92 2.93 -5.44 2.44
CA TRP A 92 4.09 -5.13 1.61
C TRP A 92 4.46 -6.25 0.63
N GLY A 93 4.34 -7.51 1.03
CA GLY A 93 4.51 -8.65 0.14
C GLY A 93 3.54 -8.63 -1.05
N HIS A 94 2.28 -8.25 -0.83
CA HIS A 94 1.33 -8.03 -1.94
C HIS A 94 1.75 -6.83 -2.79
N VAL A 95 2.08 -5.70 -2.17
CA VAL A 95 2.49 -4.47 -2.88
C VAL A 95 3.67 -4.74 -3.81
N LEU A 96 4.73 -5.39 -3.33
CA LEU A 96 5.91 -5.71 -4.12
C LEU A 96 5.61 -6.66 -5.27
N ARG A 97 4.76 -7.68 -5.05
CA ARG A 97 4.29 -8.58 -6.12
C ARG A 97 3.50 -7.84 -7.19
N ASN A 98 2.62 -6.91 -6.78
CA ASN A 98 1.84 -6.10 -7.69
C ASN A 98 2.74 -5.18 -8.51
N ILE A 99 3.66 -4.46 -7.86
CA ILE A 99 4.62 -3.59 -8.54
C ILE A 99 5.39 -4.39 -9.59
N LYS A 100 5.95 -5.55 -9.22
CA LYS A 100 6.68 -6.42 -10.15
C LYS A 100 5.82 -6.86 -11.34
N GLY A 101 4.57 -7.25 -11.09
CA GLY A 101 3.64 -7.65 -12.15
C GLY A 101 3.20 -6.49 -13.04
N TRP A 102 3.19 -5.26 -12.51
CA TRP A 102 2.75 -4.06 -13.21
C TRP A 102 3.90 -3.25 -13.82
N MET A 103 5.15 -3.71 -13.72
CA MET A 103 6.30 -3.07 -14.36
C MET A 103 6.11 -2.92 -15.87
N THR A 104 5.35 -3.82 -16.49
CA THR A 104 5.01 -3.77 -17.92
C THR A 104 4.14 -2.56 -18.31
N LEU A 105 3.50 -1.90 -17.34
CA LEU A 105 2.74 -0.67 -17.55
C LEU A 105 3.64 0.58 -17.59
N LEU A 106 4.91 0.44 -17.22
CA LEU A 106 5.88 1.52 -17.22
C LEU A 106 6.71 1.50 -18.51
N ALA A 107 6.97 2.70 -19.07
CA ALA A 107 8.00 2.84 -20.09
C ALA A 107 9.39 2.51 -19.52
N GLU A 108 10.28 1.93 -20.32
CA GLU A 108 11.63 1.50 -19.90
C GLU A 108 12.43 2.52 -19.06
N PRO A 109 12.48 3.84 -19.37
CA PRO A 109 13.23 4.79 -18.53
C PRO A 109 12.68 4.95 -17.10
N ALA A 110 11.44 4.52 -16.83
CA ALA A 110 10.86 4.54 -15.49
C ALA A 110 11.29 3.32 -14.64
N TRP A 111 11.96 2.32 -15.22
CA TRP A 111 12.37 1.11 -14.51
C TRP A 111 13.53 1.37 -13.56
N GLU A 112 14.50 2.21 -13.95
CA GLU A 112 15.61 2.60 -13.07
C GLU A 112 15.11 3.40 -11.87
N GLN A 113 14.21 4.35 -12.10
CA GLN A 113 13.54 5.09 -11.04
C GLN A 113 12.76 4.15 -10.12
N LEU A 114 12.01 3.20 -10.67
CA LEU A 114 11.28 2.21 -9.89
C LEU A 114 12.23 1.35 -9.06
N ALA A 115 13.34 0.89 -9.63
CA ALA A 115 14.32 0.07 -8.94
C ALA A 115 14.92 0.80 -7.73
N LEU A 116 15.23 2.09 -7.88
CA LEU A 116 15.70 2.93 -6.77
C LEU A 116 14.65 3.07 -5.67
N GLU A 117 13.39 3.35 -6.02
CA GLU A 117 12.31 3.45 -5.04
C GLU A 117 12.01 2.09 -4.37
N LEU A 118 12.08 0.98 -5.11
CA LEU A 118 11.94 -0.37 -4.58
C LEU A 118 13.06 -0.71 -3.57
N ALA A 119 14.29 -0.28 -3.84
CA ALA A 119 15.40 -0.47 -2.89
C ALA A 119 15.12 0.26 -1.56
N LYS A 120 14.62 1.51 -1.62
CA LYS A 120 14.21 2.27 -0.43
C LYS A 120 13.04 1.62 0.30
N ILE A 121 12.03 1.13 -0.44
CA ILE A 121 10.90 0.37 0.14
C ILE A 121 11.41 -0.85 0.89
N LEU A 122 12.30 -1.64 0.28
CA LEU A 122 12.87 -2.84 0.90
C LEU A 122 13.70 -2.51 2.14
N GLU A 123 14.41 -1.38 2.15
CA GLU A 123 15.11 -0.90 3.34
C GLU A 123 14.13 -0.53 4.46
N LEU A 124 13.07 0.22 4.14
CA LEU A 124 12.01 0.58 5.10
C LEU A 124 11.34 -0.67 5.70
N ILE A 125 10.97 -1.65 4.88
CA ILE A 125 10.34 -2.91 5.33
C ILE A 125 11.26 -3.72 6.27
N ARG A 126 12.58 -3.62 6.06
CA ARG A 126 13.57 -4.32 6.89
C ARG A 126 13.75 -3.67 8.25
N ARG A 127 13.37 -2.40 8.42
CA ARG A 127 13.43 -1.74 9.73
C ARG A 127 12.54 -2.51 10.72
N PRO A 128 12.97 -2.66 11.98
CA PRO A 128 12.08 -3.14 13.03
C PRO A 128 10.82 -2.27 13.03
N LEU A 129 9.65 -2.90 13.21
CA LEU A 129 8.41 -2.12 13.39
C LEU A 129 8.60 -1.28 14.65
N LEU A 130 8.84 0.02 14.46
CA LEU A 130 8.83 0.96 15.56
C LEU A 130 7.38 1.06 16.01
N LEU A 131 7.09 0.49 17.18
CA LEU A 131 5.84 0.74 17.88
C LEU A 131 5.80 2.24 18.17
N GLN A 132 4.97 2.98 17.43
CA GLN A 132 4.61 4.36 17.73
C GLN A 132 3.34 4.36 18.58
#